data_AF-A0A9D9GPX9-F1
#
_entry.id   AF-A0A9D9GPX9-F1
#
_cell.length_a   1.000
_cell.length_b   1.000
_cell.length_c   1.000
_cell.angle_alpha   90.00
_cell.angle_beta   90.00
_cell.angle_gamma   90.00
#
_symmetry.space_group_name_H-M   'P 1'
#
loop_
_entity.id
_entity.type
_entity.pdbx_description
1 polymer ?
#
loop_
_entity_poly.entity_id
_entity_poly.type
_entity_poly.pdbx_seq_one_letter_code
_entity_poly.pdbx_strand_id
1 'polypeptide(L)' 'MKLEKAIIEKLEKDLETVKTMDDLLGKNGVIKKFIKHLTIATVIRRISFETGRADSPSGL' A
#
# COMPACT_ATOMS: atom_id res chain seq x y z
N MET A 1 -13.37 3.14 1.03
CA MET A 1 -14.17 1.92 1.14
C MET A 1 -13.92 0.87 0.04
N LYS A 2 -14.17 1.11 -1.26
CA LYS A 2 -13.89 0.07 -2.29
C LYS A 2 -12.41 -0.35 -2.36
N LEU A 3 -11.50 0.61 -2.26
CA LEU A 3 -10.05 0.35 -2.27
C LEU A 3 -9.59 -0.43 -1.03
N GLU A 4 -10.09 -0.05 0.16
CA GLU A 4 -9.78 -0.75 1.42
C GLU A 4 -10.26 -2.20 1.38
N LYS A 5 -11.46 -2.44 0.83
CA LYS A 5 -12.02 -3.79 0.68
C LYS A 5 -11.15 -4.67 -0.23
N ALA A 6 -10.74 -4.14 -1.39
CA ALA A 6 -9.87 -4.89 -2.31
C ALA A 6 -8.48 -5.21 -1.71
N ILE A 7 -7.95 -4.30 -0.89
CA ILE A 7 -6.67 -4.50 -0.17
C ILE A 7 -6.82 -5.61 0.87
N ILE A 8 -7.93 -5.63 1.62
CA ILE A 8 -8.23 -6.65 2.62
C ILE A 8 -8.46 -8.02 1.96
N GLU A 9 -9.30 -8.10 0.92
CA GLU A 9 -9.57 -9.36 0.21
C GLU A 9 -8.30 -9.98 -0.38
N LYS A 10 -7.37 -9.14 -0.85
CA LYS A 10 -6.06 -9.60 -1.32
C LYS A 10 -5.19 -10.13 -0.17
N LEU A 11 -5.16 -9.43 0.96
CA LEU A 11 -4.40 -9.86 2.13
C LEU A 11 -4.93 -11.19 2.67
N GLU A 12 -6.24 -11.38 2.71
CA GLU A 12 -6.88 -12.64 3.12
C GLU A 12 -6.40 -13.81 2.23
N LYS A 13 -6.43 -13.63 0.90
CA LYS A 13 -5.91 -14.63 -0.05
C LYS A 13 -4.41 -14.89 0.12
N ASP A 14 -3.60 -13.85 0.31
CA ASP A 14 -2.17 -14.02 0.52
C ASP A 14 -1.89 -14.80 1.82
N LEU A 15 -2.69 -14.58 2.87
CA LEU A 15 -2.60 -15.31 4.14
C LEU A 15 -3.02 -16.78 4.01
N GLU A 16 -3.98 -17.13 3.15
CA GLU A 16 -4.34 -18.54 2.87
C GLU A 16 -3.16 -19.36 2.33
N THR A 17 -2.17 -18.70 1.70
CA THR A 17 -0.98 -19.38 1.16
C THR A 17 0.14 -19.60 2.19
N VAL A 18 0.01 -19.00 3.39
CA VAL A 18 1.02 -19.09 4.45
C VAL A 18 0.98 -20.47 5.10
N LYS A 19 2.09 -21.19 5.02
CA LYS A 19 2.25 -22.51 5.66
C LYS A 19 3.21 -22.49 6.84
N THR A 20 4.16 -21.58 6.80
CA THR A 20 5.22 -21.45 7.81
C THR A 20 5.34 -20.02 8.31
N MET A 21 6.00 -19.85 9.44
CA MET A 21 6.29 -18.51 9.97
C MET A 21 7.21 -17.71 9.03
N ASP A 22 8.07 -18.39 8.25
CA ASP A 22 8.90 -17.73 7.24
C ASP A 22 8.08 -17.20 6.05
N ASP A 23 7.02 -17.90 5.65
CA ASP A 23 6.08 -17.40 4.63
C ASP A 23 5.34 -16.12 5.10
N LEU A 24 5.14 -15.97 6.41
CA LEU A 24 4.49 -14.80 7.00
C LEU A 24 5.46 -13.64 7.22
N LEU A 25 6.59 -13.90 7.86
CA LEU A 25 7.51 -12.90 8.44
C LEU A 25 8.92 -12.90 7.84
N GLY A 26 9.25 -13.89 7.01
CA GLY A 26 10.56 -14.04 6.40
C GLY A 26 10.92 -12.89 5.46
N LYS A 27 12.10 -12.98 4.84
CA LYS A 27 12.64 -11.92 3.96
C LYS A 27 11.65 -11.50 2.86
N ASN A 28 10.83 -12.45 2.39
CA ASN A 28 9.79 -12.28 1.37
C ASN A 28 8.38 -12.54 1.91
N GLY A 29 8.20 -12.47 3.22
CA GLY A 29 6.95 -12.80 3.88
C GLY A 29 5.78 -11.91 3.46
N VAL A 30 4.57 -12.45 3.58
CA VAL A 30 3.32 -11.78 3.22
C VAL A 30 3.20 -10.40 3.87
N ILE A 31 3.52 -10.29 5.17
CA ILE A 31 3.42 -9.02 5.91
C ILE A 31 4.35 -7.95 5.33
N LYS A 32 5.58 -8.32 4.99
CA LYS A 32 6.57 -7.37 4.46
C LYS A 32 6.17 -6.87 3.07
N LYS A 33 5.65 -7.75 2.21
CA LYS A 33 5.12 -7.39 0.89
C LYS A 33 3.90 -6.46 1.01
N PHE A 34 3.04 -6.72 1.98
CA PHE A 34 1.86 -5.92 2.26
C PHE A 34 2.23 -4.50 2.72
N ILE A 35 3.12 -4.38 3.71
CA ILE A 35 3.62 -3.09 4.20
C ILE A 35 4.26 -2.30 3.06
N LYS A 36 5.11 -2.94 2.24
CA LYS A 36 5.74 -2.28 1.09
C LYS A 36 4.71 -1.69 0.12
N HIS A 37 3.64 -2.42 -0.19
CA HIS A 37 2.55 -1.91 -1.03
C HIS A 37 1.85 -0.70 -0.40
N LEU A 38 1.54 -0.75 0.90
CA LEU A 38 0.90 0.37 1.60
C LEU A 38 1.81 1.60 1.65
N THR A 39 3.10 1.42 1.93
CA THR A 39 4.07 2.51 1.96
C THR A 39 4.20 3.16 0.59
N ILE A 40 4.32 2.38 -0.50
CA ILE A 40 4.39 2.91 -1.86
C ILE A 40 3.11 3.69 -2.20
N ALA A 41 1.94 3.13 -1.91
CA ALA A 41 0.67 3.80 -2.16
C ALA A 41 0.56 5.13 -1.38
N THR A 42 1.05 5.16 -0.13
CA THR A 42 1.06 6.35 0.72
C THR A 42 2.04 7.41 0.19
N VAL A 43 3.24 7.00 -0.20
CA VAL A 43 4.26 7.90 -0.77
C VAL A 43 3.79 8.48 -2.10
N ILE A 44 3.22 7.66 -2.99
CA ILE A 44 2.64 8.13 -4.26
C ILE A 44 1.53 9.14 -3.98
N ARG A 45 0.61 8.84 -3.06
CA ARG A 45 -0.47 9.76 -2.70
C ARG A 45 0.05 11.10 -2.16
N ARG A 46 1.12 11.06 -1.35
CA ARG A 46 1.76 12.25 -0.82
C ARG A 46 2.43 13.08 -1.92
N ILE A 47 3.19 12.43 -2.80
CA ILE A 47 3.81 13.10 -3.95
C ILE A 47 2.73 13.73 -4.83
N SER A 48 1.67 13.00 -5.19
CA SER A 48 0.57 13.55 -5.99
C SER A 48 -0.15 14.73 -5.32
N PHE A 49 -0.26 14.75 -4.00
CA PHE A 49 -0.83 15.87 -3.25
C PHE A 49 0.09 17.09 -3.23
N GLU A 50 1.40 16.87 -3.09
CA GLU A 50 2.42 17.93 -3.09
C GLU A 50 2.62 18.53 -4.49
N THR A 51 2.59 17.70 -5.55
CA THR A 51 2.68 18.18 -6.94
C THR A 51 1.36 18.78 -7.45
N GLY A 52 0.20 18.31 -6.96
CA GLY A 52 -1.11 18.88 -7.30
C GLY A 52 -1.41 20.25 -6.68
N ARG A 53 -0.54 20.76 -5.80
CA ARG A 53 -0.61 22.11 -5.23
C ARG A 53 0.29 23.13 -5.94
N ALA A 54 1.17 22.70 -6.84
CA ALA A 54 2.12 23.59 -7.51
C ALA A 54 1.50 24.42 -8.65
N ASP A 55 0.32 24.04 -9.15
CA ASP A 55 -0.30 24.66 -10.33
C ASP A 55 -1.56 25.50 -10.05
N SER A 56 -1.79 25.92 -8.80
CA SER A 56 -2.73 27.02 -8.54
C SER A 56 -1.93 28.33 -8.47
N PRO A 57 -1.85 29.12 -9.56
CA PRO A 57 -1.38 30.48 -9.44
C PRO A 57 -2.41 31.21 -8.56
N SER A 58 -2.07 31.41 -7.29
CA SER A 58 -2.66 32.48 -6.49
C SER A 58 -2.19 33.80 -7.11
N GLY A 59 -2.87 34.21 -8.18
CA GLY A 59 -2.65 35.46 -8.89
C GLY A 59 -3.96 36.23 -8.95
N LEU A 60 -4.06 37.23 -8.08
CA LEU A 60 -4.88 38.46 -8.15
C LEU A 60 -6.39 38.33 -8.35
#